data_AF-A0A2Z6E859-F1
#
_entry.id   AF-A0A2Z6E859-F1
#
_cell.length_a   1.000
_cell.length_b   1.000
_cell.length_c   1.000
_cell.angle_alpha   90.00
_cell.angle_beta   90.00
_cell.angle_gamma   90.00
#
_symmetry.space_group_name_H-M   'P 1'
#
loop_
_entity.id
_entity.type
_entity.pdbx_description
1 polymer ?
#
loop_
_entity_poly.entity_id
_entity_poly.type
_entity_poly.pdbx_seq_one_letter_code
_entity_poly.pdbx_strand_id
1 'polypeptide(L)'
;MQTPTLVFRGVEYRHRWSRHGQNEFTPQGQEDLATWRDMLTLDVYESVADGDRLAQLANKILENYQGTGKVLRTDTRPSTAGGKPEHLIVAVLFGAGFLEAAFARLRLSDGVGTVIVYSHRVYGESGGQAMGDWLKANGPQVELDLMALTALPAPAVLESLPQSL
;
A
#
# COMPACT_ATOMS: atom_id res chain seq x y z
N MET A 1 -15.63 0.22 -19.78
CA MET A 1 -15.52 0.89 -18.46
C MET A 1 -14.23 1.66 -18.43
N GLN A 2 -14.20 2.84 -17.83
CA GLN A 2 -12.98 3.62 -17.68
C GLN A 2 -12.17 3.05 -16.51
N THR A 3 -10.92 2.68 -16.74
CA THR A 3 -10.04 2.16 -15.70
C THR A 3 -9.68 3.29 -14.73
N PRO A 4 -9.84 3.11 -13.40
CA PRO A 4 -9.56 4.14 -12.43
C PRO A 4 -8.08 4.52 -12.44
N THR A 5 -7.82 5.80 -12.21
CA THR A 5 -6.50 6.36 -11.96
C THR A 5 -6.45 6.86 -10.52
N LEU A 6 -5.31 6.68 -9.86
CA LEU A 6 -5.03 7.24 -8.54
C LEU A 6 -4.07 8.40 -8.71
N VAL A 7 -4.18 9.43 -7.88
CA VAL A 7 -3.16 10.47 -7.78
C VAL A 7 -2.58 10.43 -6.38
N PHE A 8 -1.27 10.25 -6.29
CA PHE A 8 -0.55 10.24 -5.04
C PHE A 8 0.75 11.03 -5.19
N ARG A 9 0.97 11.99 -4.27
CA ARG A 9 2.14 12.88 -4.30
C ARG A 9 2.32 13.62 -5.64
N GLY A 10 1.21 14.00 -6.26
CA GLY A 10 1.20 14.68 -7.56
C GLY A 10 1.51 13.77 -8.77
N VAL A 11 1.68 12.47 -8.55
CA VAL A 11 1.94 11.48 -9.60
C VAL A 11 0.67 10.67 -9.85
N GLU A 12 0.33 10.49 -11.13
CA GLU A 12 -0.77 9.64 -11.55
C GLU A 12 -0.33 8.18 -11.63
N TYR A 13 -1.08 7.29 -11.01
CA TYR A 13 -0.91 5.85 -11.03
C TYR A 13 -2.07 5.23 -11.79
N ARG A 14 -1.73 4.42 -12.79
CA ARG A 14 -2.70 3.76 -13.67
C ARG A 14 -2.68 2.27 -13.37
N HIS A 15 -3.87 1.67 -13.37
CA HIS A 15 -4.03 0.24 -13.15
C HIS A 15 -3.16 -0.57 -14.12
N ARG A 16 -2.64 -1.69 -13.61
CA ARG A 16 -1.81 -2.64 -14.36
C ARG A 16 -2.34 -4.05 -14.23
N TRP A 17 -2.77 -4.43 -13.03
CA TRP A 17 -3.05 -5.81 -12.71
C TRP A 17 -4.04 -5.90 -11.56
N SER A 18 -4.92 -6.89 -11.61
CA SER A 18 -5.77 -7.27 -10.49
C SER A 18 -5.90 -8.77 -10.39
N ARG A 19 -5.96 -9.30 -9.16
CA ARG A 19 -6.34 -10.69 -8.88
C ARG A 19 -6.71 -10.84 -7.40
N HIS A 20 -7.77 -11.59 -7.12
CA HIS A 20 -8.16 -11.99 -5.76
C HIS A 20 -8.22 -10.82 -4.75
N GLY A 21 -8.75 -9.67 -5.18
CA GLY A 21 -8.89 -8.48 -4.35
C GLY A 21 -7.67 -7.55 -4.31
N GLN A 22 -6.50 -7.98 -4.80
CA GLN A 22 -5.32 -7.14 -4.98
C GLN A 22 -5.39 -6.40 -6.31
N ASN A 23 -5.06 -5.11 -6.30
CA ASN A 23 -5.11 -4.23 -7.47
C ASN A 23 -3.87 -3.34 -7.51
N GLU A 24 -3.06 -3.49 -8.54
CA GLU A 24 -1.76 -2.81 -8.68
C GLU A 24 -1.83 -1.68 -9.70
N PHE A 25 -1.22 -0.56 -9.34
CA PHE A 25 -1.16 0.65 -10.12
C PHE A 25 0.28 1.16 -10.16
N THR A 26 0.77 1.55 -11.33
CA THR A 26 2.11 2.14 -11.48
C THR A 26 2.06 3.46 -12.23
N PRO A 27 3.05 4.35 -12.04
CA PRO A 27 3.19 5.55 -12.85
C PRO A 27 3.42 5.25 -14.33
N GLN A 28 3.29 6.28 -15.16
CA GLN A 28 3.71 6.22 -16.56
C GLN A 28 5.22 5.91 -16.64
N GLY A 29 5.60 5.01 -17.55
CA GLY A 29 6.98 4.57 -17.73
C GLY A 29 7.42 3.47 -16.76
N GLN A 30 6.51 2.96 -15.93
CA GLN A 30 6.74 1.87 -14.99
C GLN A 30 5.72 0.73 -15.18
N GLU A 31 5.28 0.51 -16.42
CA GLU A 31 4.25 -0.49 -16.76
C GLU A 31 4.72 -1.94 -16.52
N ASP A 32 6.02 -2.20 -16.59
CA ASP A 32 6.60 -3.52 -16.38
C ASP A 32 6.62 -3.89 -14.88
N LEU A 33 5.75 -4.83 -14.51
CA LEU A 33 5.60 -5.30 -13.13
C LEU A 33 6.81 -6.11 -12.63
N ALA A 34 7.74 -6.51 -13.50
CA ALA A 34 8.99 -7.14 -13.09
C ALA A 34 10.04 -6.14 -12.58
N THR A 35 9.97 -4.88 -13.03
CA THR A 35 11.04 -3.89 -12.80
C THR A 35 10.56 -2.51 -12.35
N TRP A 36 9.32 -2.38 -11.89
CA TRP A 36 8.78 -1.11 -11.39
C TRP A 36 9.55 -0.58 -10.17
N ARG A 37 9.50 0.73 -9.97
CA ARG A 37 10.12 1.45 -8.87
C ARG A 37 9.10 1.98 -7.87
N ASP A 38 7.97 2.49 -8.33
CA ASP A 38 6.89 3.01 -7.50
C ASP A 38 5.58 2.30 -7.84
N MET A 39 4.85 1.89 -6.80
CA MET A 39 3.56 1.22 -6.96
C MET A 39 2.59 1.67 -5.87
N LEU A 40 1.32 1.79 -6.26
CA LEU A 40 0.20 1.75 -5.33
C LEU A 40 -0.50 0.42 -5.48
N THR A 41 -0.73 -0.25 -4.36
CA THR A 41 -1.52 -1.48 -4.29
C THR A 41 -2.74 -1.23 -3.41
N LEU A 42 -3.91 -1.61 -3.91
CA LEU A 42 -5.18 -1.57 -3.18
C LEU A 42 -5.69 -3.00 -3.02
N ASP A 43 -5.64 -3.51 -1.79
CA ASP A 43 -6.16 -4.83 -1.44
C ASP A 43 -7.53 -4.70 -0.77
N VAL A 44 -8.53 -5.39 -1.31
CA VAL A 44 -9.89 -5.45 -0.78
C VAL A 44 -10.10 -6.75 -0.02
N TYR A 45 -10.51 -6.64 1.24
CA TYR A 45 -10.81 -7.77 2.13
C TYR A 45 -12.29 -7.74 2.51
N GLU A 46 -13.15 -8.30 1.67
CA GLU A 46 -14.62 -8.34 1.87
C GLU A 46 -15.06 -8.91 3.22
N SER A 47 -14.28 -9.83 3.80
CA SER A 47 -14.57 -10.46 5.09
C SER A 47 -14.27 -9.57 6.31
N VAL A 48 -13.56 -8.46 6.11
CA VAL A 48 -13.20 -7.49 7.16
C VAL A 48 -14.21 -6.36 7.15
N ALA A 49 -15.15 -6.37 8.10
CA ALA A 49 -16.31 -5.46 8.11
C ALA A 49 -16.33 -4.49 9.31
N ASP A 50 -15.38 -4.62 10.24
CA ASP A 50 -15.35 -3.88 11.49
C ASP A 50 -13.91 -3.59 11.94
N GLY A 51 -13.79 -2.78 12.99
CA GLY A 51 -12.49 -2.35 13.52
C GLY A 51 -11.66 -3.49 14.13
N ASP A 52 -12.31 -4.48 14.74
CA ASP A 52 -11.61 -5.60 15.39
C ASP A 52 -10.98 -6.52 14.35
N ARG A 53 -11.72 -6.84 13.28
CA ARG A 53 -11.20 -7.60 12.13
C ARG A 53 -10.14 -6.81 11.38
N LEU A 54 -10.26 -5.48 11.30
CA LEU A 54 -9.23 -4.64 10.70
C LEU A 54 -7.93 -4.69 11.50
N ALA A 55 -8.01 -4.66 12.84
CA ALA A 55 -6.84 -4.81 13.70
C ALA A 55 -6.20 -6.20 13.57
N GLN A 56 -7.00 -7.27 13.44
CA GLN A 56 -6.50 -8.62 13.16
C GLN A 56 -5.76 -8.68 11.82
N LEU A 57 -6.33 -8.05 10.77
CA LEU A 57 -5.68 -7.95 9.46
C LEU A 57 -4.37 -7.17 9.55
N ALA A 58 -4.34 -6.05 10.28
CA ALA A 58 -3.11 -5.27 10.50
C ALA A 58 -2.02 -6.12 11.16
N ASN A 59 -2.36 -6.89 12.20
CA ASN A 59 -1.39 -7.78 12.86
C ASN A 59 -0.88 -8.87 11.92
N LYS A 60 -1.75 -9.47 11.10
CA LYS A 60 -1.33 -10.46 10.11
C LYS A 60 -0.34 -9.88 9.09
N ILE A 61 -0.60 -8.67 8.58
CA ILE A 61 0.30 -8.00 7.64
C ILE A 61 1.61 -7.62 8.33
N LEU A 62 1.55 -7.16 9.58
CA LEU A 62 2.73 -6.86 10.38
C LEU A 62 3.63 -8.10 10.53
N GLU A 63 3.06 -9.25 10.91
CA GLU A 63 3.77 -10.52 11.03
C GLU A 63 4.42 -10.95 9.71
N ASN A 64 3.69 -10.82 8.59
CA ASN A 64 4.25 -11.09 7.26
C ASN A 64 5.46 -10.20 6.96
N TYR A 65 5.36 -8.89 7.22
CA TYR A 65 6.44 -7.94 6.98
C TYR A 65 7.65 -8.16 7.89
N GLN A 66 7.42 -8.64 9.13
CA GLN A 66 8.50 -9.06 10.03
C GLN A 66 9.21 -10.32 9.52
N GLY A 67 8.49 -11.22 8.85
CA GLY A 67 9.06 -12.44 8.29
C GLY A 67 9.92 -12.21 7.03
N THR A 68 9.63 -11.17 6.26
CA THR A 68 10.28 -10.91 4.95
C THR A 68 11.09 -9.62 4.90
N GLY A 69 11.27 -8.94 6.04
CA GLY A 69 11.83 -7.61 6.06
C GLY A 69 12.13 -7.08 7.46
N LYS A 70 12.19 -5.76 7.56
CA LYS A 70 12.35 -5.02 8.81
C LYS A 70 11.27 -3.98 8.94
N VAL A 71 10.44 -4.11 9.97
CA VAL A 71 9.48 -3.08 10.35
C VAL A 71 10.23 -1.89 10.95
N LEU A 72 9.93 -0.71 10.42
CA LEU A 72 10.53 0.56 10.86
C LEU A 72 9.61 1.29 11.84
N ARG A 73 8.30 1.26 11.57
CA ARG A 73 7.29 1.96 12.36
C ARG A 73 5.94 1.28 12.23
N THR A 74 5.17 1.33 13.30
CA THR A 74 3.72 1.12 13.28
C THR A 74 3.03 2.31 13.94
N ASP A 75 1.81 2.58 13.52
CA ASP A 75 0.96 3.59 14.14
C ASP A 75 -0.50 3.13 14.09
N THR A 76 -1.33 3.66 14.99
CA THR A 76 -2.77 3.40 14.99
C THR A 76 -3.48 4.68 15.35
N ARG A 77 -4.36 5.13 14.45
CA ARG A 77 -5.30 6.21 14.75
C ARG A 77 -6.54 5.58 15.37
N PRO A 78 -6.77 5.78 16.68
CA PRO A 78 -7.90 5.17 17.36
C PRO A 78 -9.21 5.75 16.82
N SER A 79 -10.29 4.98 16.98
CA SER A 79 -11.64 5.47 16.76
C SER A 79 -11.96 6.55 17.81
N THR A 80 -11.77 7.83 17.46
CA THR A 80 -12.35 8.95 18.21
C THR A 80 -13.82 9.10 17.81
N ALA A 81 -14.61 9.88 18.57
CA ALA A 81 -16.02 10.08 18.32
C ALA A 81 -16.28 10.62 16.88
N GLY A 82 -16.52 9.70 15.94
CA GLY A 82 -16.76 9.95 14.51
C GLY A 82 -15.80 9.28 13.53
N GLY A 83 -14.62 8.81 13.96
CA GLY A 83 -13.61 8.19 13.08
C GLY A 83 -13.59 6.67 13.16
N LYS A 84 -13.47 5.98 12.01
CA LYS A 84 -13.14 4.54 11.98
C LYS A 84 -11.64 4.36 12.28
N PRO A 85 -11.21 3.26 12.94
CA PRO A 85 -9.80 3.03 13.22
C PRO A 85 -9.01 2.89 11.92
N GLU A 86 -7.76 3.37 11.95
CA GLU A 86 -6.80 3.18 10.86
C GLU A 86 -5.47 2.72 11.43
N HIS A 87 -4.78 1.82 10.70
CA HIS A 87 -3.47 1.33 11.08
C HIS A 87 -2.44 1.70 10.01
N LEU A 88 -1.22 1.99 10.44
CA LEU A 88 -0.07 2.22 9.58
C LEU A 88 1.02 1.20 9.91
N ILE A 89 1.62 0.63 8.88
CA ILE A 89 2.81 -0.20 8.97
C ILE A 89 3.81 0.31 7.95
N VAL A 90 5.02 0.63 8.39
CA VAL A 90 6.14 1.03 7.53
C VAL A 90 7.25 0.01 7.68
N ALA A 91 7.68 -0.58 6.57
CA ALA A 91 8.71 -1.61 6.56
C ALA A 91 9.65 -1.46 5.36
N VAL A 92 10.82 -2.05 5.47
CA VAL A 92 11.69 -2.38 4.34
C VAL A 92 11.63 -3.89 4.13
N LEU A 93 11.12 -4.32 2.99
CA LEU A 93 11.02 -5.73 2.59
C LEU A 93 12.20 -6.11 1.72
N PHE A 94 12.64 -7.36 1.86
CA PHE A 94 13.76 -7.92 1.10
C PHE A 94 13.23 -8.70 -0.11
N GLY A 95 13.51 -8.19 -1.31
CA GLY A 95 13.21 -8.85 -2.57
C GLY A 95 14.45 -9.46 -3.21
N ALA A 96 14.25 -10.33 -4.20
CA ALA A 96 15.35 -10.85 -5.00
C ALA A 96 15.94 -9.72 -5.87
N GLY A 97 17.11 -9.21 -5.47
CA GLY A 97 17.83 -8.15 -6.20
C GLY A 97 17.32 -6.72 -5.95
N PHE A 98 16.43 -6.51 -4.96
CA PHE A 98 15.95 -5.18 -4.58
C PHE A 98 15.55 -5.10 -3.10
N LEU A 99 15.50 -3.88 -2.58
CA LEU A 99 14.83 -3.53 -1.34
C LEU A 99 13.54 -2.78 -1.66
N GLU A 100 12.48 -3.01 -0.90
CA GLU A 100 11.20 -2.32 -1.06
C GLU A 100 10.81 -1.61 0.24
N ALA A 101 10.71 -0.29 0.22
CA ALA A 101 10.05 0.46 1.28
C ALA A 101 8.53 0.37 1.06
N ALA A 102 7.83 -0.28 1.97
CA ALA A 102 6.38 -0.45 1.94
C ALA A 102 5.72 0.35 3.07
N PHE A 103 4.77 1.21 2.69
CA PHE A 103 3.94 2.00 3.59
C PHE A 103 2.50 1.51 3.44
N ALA A 104 2.01 0.73 4.40
CA ALA A 104 0.68 0.14 4.36
C ALA A 104 -0.25 0.88 5.31
N ARG A 105 -1.33 1.47 4.77
CA ARG A 105 -2.46 2.02 5.53
C ARG A 105 -3.63 1.07 5.45
N LEU A 106 -4.17 0.69 6.60
CA LEU A 106 -5.37 -0.12 6.70
C LEU A 106 -6.52 0.74 7.20
N ARG A 107 -7.67 0.66 6.52
CA ARG A 107 -8.91 1.35 6.90
C ARG A 107 -10.14 0.57 6.45
N LEU A 108 -11.31 0.96 6.96
CA LEU A 108 -12.58 0.55 6.36
C LEU A 108 -12.99 1.57 5.29
N SER A 109 -13.08 1.13 4.03
CA SER A 109 -13.63 1.90 2.90
C SER A 109 -15.01 1.34 2.56
N ASP A 110 -16.05 2.17 2.64
CA ASP A 110 -17.45 1.73 2.45
C ASP A 110 -17.87 0.53 3.32
N GLY A 111 -17.24 0.39 4.49
CA GLY A 111 -17.52 -0.71 5.42
C GLY A 111 -16.70 -1.98 5.19
N VAL A 112 -15.83 -2.00 4.18
CA VAL A 112 -14.96 -3.13 3.83
C VAL A 112 -13.51 -2.81 4.16
N GLY A 113 -12.76 -3.78 4.67
CA GLY A 113 -11.34 -3.67 4.93
C GLY A 113 -10.57 -3.41 3.63
N THR A 114 -9.82 -2.32 3.61
CA THR A 114 -8.94 -1.97 2.49
C THR A 114 -7.54 -1.73 3.01
N VAL A 115 -6.56 -2.32 2.33
CA VAL A 115 -5.15 -2.03 2.55
C VAL A 115 -4.67 -1.20 1.37
N ILE A 116 -4.08 -0.05 1.65
CA ILE A 116 -3.49 0.85 0.67
C ILE A 116 -1.99 0.82 0.92
N VAL A 117 -1.24 0.26 -0.02
CA VAL A 117 0.22 0.18 0.07
C VAL A 117 0.82 1.12 -0.95
N TYR A 118 1.65 2.06 -0.50
CA TYR A 118 2.62 2.69 -1.37
C TYR A 118 3.96 2.00 -1.20
N SER A 119 4.54 1.56 -2.32
CA SER A 119 5.82 0.88 -2.35
C SER A 119 6.84 1.63 -3.20
N HIS A 120 8.08 1.67 -2.72
CA HIS A 120 9.24 2.21 -3.44
C HIS A 120 10.38 1.18 -3.46
N ARG A 121 10.91 0.84 -4.64
CA ARG A 121 11.98 -0.14 -4.83
C ARG A 121 13.33 0.50 -5.17
N VAL A 122 14.37 0.02 -4.50
CA VAL A 122 15.76 0.27 -4.85
C VAL A 122 16.39 -1.05 -5.30
N TYR A 123 16.87 -1.09 -6.54
CA TYR A 123 17.48 -2.27 -7.13
C TYR A 123 19.00 -2.32 -6.91
N GLY A 124 19.56 -3.53 -6.90
CA GLY A 124 20.99 -3.79 -6.83
C GLY A 124 21.50 -4.19 -5.45
N GLU A 125 22.62 -4.91 -5.43
CA GLU A 125 23.19 -5.56 -4.24
C GLU A 125 23.64 -4.57 -3.14
N SER A 126 23.89 -3.31 -3.49
CA SER A 126 24.27 -2.23 -2.56
C SER A 126 23.11 -1.27 -2.26
N GLY A 127 21.86 -1.68 -2.48
CA GLY A 127 20.68 -0.82 -2.34
C GLY A 127 20.43 -0.26 -0.93
N GLY A 128 21.07 -0.81 0.11
CA GLY A 128 20.84 -0.41 1.50
C GLY A 128 21.09 1.07 1.80
N GLN A 129 22.19 1.64 1.32
CA GLN A 129 22.48 3.06 1.52
C GLN A 129 21.48 3.95 0.78
N ALA A 130 21.24 3.66 -0.51
CA ALA A 130 20.28 4.42 -1.31
C ALA A 130 18.86 4.35 -0.74
N MET A 131 18.44 3.18 -0.23
CA MET A 131 17.16 3.02 0.47
C MET A 131 17.11 3.84 1.77
N GLY A 132 18.18 3.82 2.56
CA GLY A 132 18.28 4.62 3.79
C GLY A 132 18.20 6.12 3.52
N ASP A 133 18.93 6.60 2.52
CA ASP A 133 18.93 8.00 2.11
C ASP A 133 17.55 8.43 1.58
N TRP A 134 16.92 7.57 0.75
CA TRP A 134 15.58 7.82 0.24
C TRP A 134 14.54 7.87 1.37
N LEU A 135 14.57 6.92 2.31
CA LEU A 135 13.66 6.88 3.47
C LEU A 135 13.83 8.11 4.37
N LYS A 136 15.07 8.54 4.59
CA LYS A 136 15.34 9.75 5.38
C LYS A 136 14.76 11.00 4.71
N ALA A 137 14.85 11.10 3.39
CA ALA A 137 14.35 12.25 2.64
C ALA A 137 12.83 12.23 2.44
N ASN A 138 12.22 11.05 2.28
CA ASN A 138 10.82 10.92 1.84
C ASN A 138 9.88 10.32 2.87
N GLY A 139 10.37 9.41 3.73
CA GLY A 139 9.55 8.55 4.59
C GLY A 139 8.49 9.31 5.40
N PRO A 140 8.87 10.32 6.21
CA PRO A 140 7.90 11.07 7.00
C PRO A 140 6.78 11.72 6.16
N GLN A 141 7.12 12.27 4.99
CA GLN A 141 6.12 12.89 4.13
C GLN A 141 5.25 11.83 3.44
N VAL A 142 5.82 10.68 3.05
CA VAL A 142 5.05 9.57 2.46
C VAL A 142 4.01 9.06 3.46
N GLU A 143 4.38 8.89 4.73
CA GLU A 143 3.43 8.50 5.79
C GLU A 143 2.29 9.50 5.91
N LEU A 144 2.61 10.80 5.98
CA LEU A 144 1.60 11.86 6.08
C LEU A 144 0.66 11.88 4.87
N ASP A 145 1.23 11.82 3.65
CA ASP A 145 0.47 11.83 2.41
C ASP A 145 -0.44 10.60 2.30
N LEU A 146 0.08 9.41 2.63
CA LEU A 146 -0.67 8.16 2.58
C LEU A 146 -1.84 8.18 3.57
N MET A 147 -1.60 8.68 4.78
CA MET A 147 -2.61 8.83 5.80
C MET A 147 -3.61 9.96 5.54
N ALA A 148 -3.30 10.88 4.61
CA ALA A 148 -4.19 11.94 4.15
C ALA A 148 -4.94 11.59 2.85
N LEU A 149 -4.57 10.50 2.17
CA LEU A 149 -5.20 10.07 0.92
C LEU A 149 -6.67 9.70 1.16
N THR A 150 -7.59 10.47 0.58
CA THR A 150 -9.05 10.26 0.72
C THR A 150 -9.70 9.81 -0.58
N ALA A 151 -9.20 10.26 -1.73
CA ALA A 151 -9.72 9.91 -3.04
C ALA A 151 -9.20 8.53 -3.47
N LEU A 152 -10.02 7.51 -3.26
CA LEU A 152 -9.77 6.13 -3.68
C LEU A 152 -10.99 5.60 -4.44
N PRO A 153 -10.81 4.71 -5.43
CA PRO A 153 -11.90 3.96 -6.02
C PRO A 153 -12.63 3.18 -4.94
N ALA A 154 -13.96 3.15 -5.01
CA ALA A 154 -14.77 2.32 -4.12
C ALA A 154 -14.40 0.83 -4.31
N PRO A 155 -14.50 -0.01 -3.27
CA PRO A 155 -14.22 -1.45 -3.37
C PRO A 155 -14.93 -2.13 -4.56
N ALA A 156 -16.20 -1.81 -4.78
CA ALA A 156 -16.97 -2.35 -5.91
C ALA A 156 -16.39 -1.97 -7.30
N VAL A 157 -15.75 -0.80 -7.42
CA VAL A 157 -15.05 -0.41 -8.66
C VAL A 157 -13.81 -1.27 -8.85
N LEU A 158 -13.05 -1.53 -7.78
CA LEU A 158 -11.86 -2.37 -7.81
C LEU A 158 -12.20 -3.83 -8.17
N GLU A 159 -13.27 -4.37 -7.60
CA GLU A 159 -13.77 -5.72 -7.90
C GLU A 159 -14.16 -5.88 -9.38
N SER A 160 -14.61 -4.80 -10.03
CA SER A 160 -14.98 -4.81 -11.45
C SER A 160 -13.80 -4.71 -12.43
N LEU A 161 -12.56 -4.54 -11.92
CA LEU A 161 -11.38 -4.40 -12.77
C LEU A 161 -11.04 -5.70 -13.53
N PRO A 162 -10.39 -5.60 -14.70
CA PRO A 162 -9.91 -6.77 -15.42
C PRO A 162 -9.04 -7.66 -14.53
N GLN A 163 -9.46 -8.91 -14.37
CA GLN A 163 -8.74 -9.90 -13.58
C GLN A 163 -7.69 -10.60 -14.43
N SER A 164 -6.50 -10.79 -13.85
CA SER A 164 -5.44 -11.57 -14.45
C SER A 164 -5.69 -13.08 -14.24
N LEU A 165 -5.25 -13.87 -15.22
CA LEU A 165 -5.41 -15.32 -15.25
C LEU A 165 -4.56 -16.04 -14.17
#